data_AF-A0A9E6EM57-F1
#
_entry.id   AF-A0A9E6EM57-F1
#
_cell.length_a   1.000
_cell.length_b   1.000
_cell.length_c   1.000
_cell.angle_alpha   90.00
_cell.angle_beta   90.00
_cell.angle_gamma   90.00
#
_symmetry.space_group_name_H-M   'P 1'
#
loop_
_entity.id
_entity.type
_entity.pdbx_description
1 polymer ?
#
loop_
_entity_poly.entity_id
_entity_poly.type
_entity_poly.pdbx_seq_one_letter_code
_entity_poly.pdbx_strand_id
1 'polypeptide(L)'
;MSKLGIALTGVAILLLAAAGLSAWLIAKRPLRVFNWAMRRTLKRLGLVPIVIPSPSGPQNAFLGGKGPLLVLIHGAGDHAGTWAKVAPALLKDHTLLIPDLAGHGQSAPAAGPIDTAVIVAGLEAVLENACQGRKATLVGN
;
A
#
# COMPACT_ATOMS: atom_id res chain seq x y z
N MET A 1 -41.93 -15.97 19.75
CA MET A 1 -40.47 -16.03 19.56
C MET A 1 -39.80 -15.35 20.76
N SER A 2 -38.74 -15.94 21.33
CA SER A 2 -38.02 -15.32 22.45
C SER A 2 -37.18 -14.12 21.97
N LYS A 3 -36.88 -13.18 22.88
CA LYS A 3 -35.97 -12.05 22.58
C LYS A 3 -34.62 -12.51 22.02
N LEU A 4 -34.14 -13.66 22.52
CA LEU A 4 -32.92 -14.32 22.04
C LEU A 4 -33.07 -14.84 20.60
N GLY A 5 -34.22 -15.41 20.24
CA GLY A 5 -34.50 -15.87 18.87
C GLY A 5 -34.53 -14.73 17.85
N ILE A 6 -35.11 -13.58 18.21
CA ILE A 6 -35.12 -12.38 17.34
C ILE A 6 -33.69 -11.84 17.16
N ALA A 7 -32.90 -11.78 18.23
CA ALA A 7 -31.52 -11.31 18.18
C ALA A 7 -30.64 -12.22 17.31
N LEU A 8 -30.76 -13.55 17.45
CA LEU A 8 -30.00 -14.51 16.64
C LEU A 8 -30.34 -14.43 15.15
N THR A 9 -31.62 -14.29 14.81
CA THR A 9 -32.04 -14.08 13.41
C THR A 9 -31.49 -12.76 12.86
N GLY A 10 -31.51 -11.69 13.66
CA GLY A 10 -30.92 -10.40 13.27
C GLY A 10 -29.42 -10.53 12.96
N VAL A 11 -28.66 -11.21 13.83
CA VAL A 11 -27.23 -11.49 13.61
C VAL A 11 -27.02 -12.32 12.34
N ALA A 12 -27.81 -13.37 12.13
CA ALA A 12 -27.70 -14.22 10.94
C ALA A 12 -27.93 -13.43 9.64
N ILE A 13 -28.95 -12.56 9.60
CA ILE A 13 -29.22 -11.71 8.44
C ILE A 13 -28.05 -10.76 8.17
N LEU A 14 -27.48 -10.14 9.21
CA LEU A 14 -26.33 -9.25 9.06
C LEU A 14 -25.09 -10.00 8.54
N LEU A 15 -24.84 -11.20 9.02
CA LEU A 15 -23.73 -12.04 8.54
C LEU A 15 -23.90 -12.42 7.06
N LEU A 16 -25.11 -12.81 6.65
CA LEU A 16 -25.42 -13.12 5.25
C LEU A 16 -25.27 -11.90 4.35
N ALA A 17 -25.76 -10.74 4.78
CA ALA A 17 -25.60 -9.49 4.04
C ALA A 17 -24.12 -9.12 3.87
N ALA A 18 -23.32 -9.25 4.92
CA ALA A 18 -21.88 -9.00 4.87
C ALA A 18 -21.14 -9.96 3.94
N ALA A 19 -21.49 -11.26 3.97
CA ALA A 19 -20.94 -12.26 3.06
C ALA A 19 -21.31 -11.96 1.60
N GLY A 20 -22.57 -11.61 1.34
CA GLY A 20 -23.04 -11.21 0.01
C GLY A 20 -22.32 -9.99 -0.54
N LEU A 21 -22.15 -8.93 0.27
CA LEU A 21 -21.37 -7.75 -0.11
C LEU A 21 -19.90 -8.09 -0.40
N SER A 22 -19.30 -8.95 0.43
CA SER A 22 -17.91 -9.38 0.25
C SER A 22 -17.73 -10.15 -1.06
N ALA A 23 -18.61 -11.11 -1.35
CA ALA A 23 -18.60 -11.85 -2.61
C ALA A 23 -18.78 -10.93 -3.81
N TRP A 24 -19.70 -9.96 -3.73
CA TRP A 24 -19.92 -8.95 -4.77
C TRP A 24 -18.67 -8.09 -5.01
N LEU A 25 -18.01 -7.61 -3.95
CA LEU A 25 -16.78 -6.81 -4.05
C LEU A 25 -15.65 -7.59 -4.71
N ILE A 26 -15.46 -8.86 -4.34
CA ILE A 26 -14.46 -9.73 -4.95
C ILE A 26 -14.75 -9.92 -6.44
N ALA A 27 -16.01 -10.20 -6.80
CA ALA A 27 -16.40 -10.45 -8.19
C ALA A 27 -16.36 -9.19 -9.07
N LYS A 28 -16.80 -8.03 -8.55
CA LYS A 28 -16.97 -6.80 -9.34
C LYS A 28 -15.84 -5.79 -9.20
N ARG A 29 -15.03 -5.88 -8.13
CA ARG A 29 -13.93 -4.96 -7.83
C ARG A 29 -12.66 -5.71 -7.38
N PRO A 30 -12.21 -6.75 -8.10
CA PRO A 30 -11.11 -7.62 -7.66
C PRO A 30 -9.82 -6.85 -7.39
N LEU A 31 -9.45 -5.91 -8.27
CA LEU A 31 -8.25 -5.07 -8.08
C LEU A 31 -8.38 -4.15 -6.85
N ARG A 32 -9.58 -3.66 -6.53
CA ARG A 32 -9.78 -2.84 -5.32
C ARG A 32 -9.59 -3.66 -4.06
N VAL A 33 -10.12 -4.88 -4.04
CA VAL A 33 -9.96 -5.82 -2.92
C VAL A 33 -8.50 -6.24 -2.79
N PHE A 34 -7.82 -6.54 -3.90
CA PHE A 34 -6.40 -6.87 -3.94
C PHE A 34 -5.54 -5.73 -3.38
N ASN A 35 -5.70 -4.51 -3.90
CA ASN A 35 -4.94 -3.33 -3.47
C ASN A 35 -5.13 -3.07 -1.97
N TRP A 36 -6.38 -3.17 -1.49
CA TRP A 36 -6.69 -3.03 -0.07
C TRP A 36 -6.02 -4.12 0.79
N ALA A 37 -6.10 -5.38 0.38
CA ALA A 37 -5.56 -6.51 1.12
C ALA A 37 -4.02 -6.43 1.24
N MET A 38 -3.34 -6.07 0.14
CA MET A 38 -1.89 -5.97 0.11
C MET A 38 -1.39 -4.79 0.97
N ARG A 39 -2.00 -3.61 0.85
CA ARG A 39 -1.67 -2.46 1.72
C ARG A 39 -1.96 -2.74 3.20
N ARG A 40 -3.06 -3.44 3.49
CA ARG A 40 -3.38 -3.86 4.87
C ARG A 40 -2.32 -4.81 5.41
N THR A 41 -1.76 -5.67 4.55
CA THR A 41 -0.66 -6.57 4.93
C THR A 41 0.58 -5.79 5.32
N LEU A 42 1.01 -4.79 4.51
CA LEU A 42 2.14 -3.92 4.89
C LEU A 42 1.93 -3.25 6.25
N LYS A 43 0.75 -2.68 6.51
CA LYS A 43 0.42 -2.07 7.82
C LYS A 43 0.50 -3.08 8.97
N ARG A 44 0.01 -4.30 8.77
CA ARG A 44 0.08 -5.38 9.78
C ARG A 44 1.51 -5.83 10.09
N LEU A 45 2.44 -5.63 9.16
CA LEU A 45 3.87 -5.88 9.36
C LEU A 45 4.58 -4.74 10.11
N GLY A 46 3.85 -3.72 10.57
CA GLY A 46 4.41 -2.58 11.31
C GLY A 46 5.02 -1.50 10.41
N LEU A 47 4.83 -1.59 9.09
CA LEU A 47 5.20 -0.51 8.18
C LEU A 47 4.21 0.65 8.32
N VAL A 48 4.74 1.84 8.59
CA VAL A 48 3.97 3.06 8.79
C VAL A 48 3.81 3.78 7.45
N PRO A 49 2.59 4.16 7.05
CA PRO A 49 2.39 4.99 5.87
C PRO A 49 2.89 6.42 6.14
N ILE A 50 3.64 6.96 5.18
CA ILE A 50 4.15 8.33 5.19
C ILE A 50 3.75 9.02 3.88
N VAL A 51 3.62 10.34 3.93
CA VAL A 51 3.31 11.17 2.77
C VAL A 51 4.39 12.23 2.62
N ILE A 52 5.00 12.29 1.44
CA ILE A 52 6.11 13.18 1.12
C ILE A 52 5.64 14.21 0.08
N PRO A 53 5.72 15.52 0.34
CA PRO A 53 5.50 16.53 -0.68
C PRO A 53 6.52 16.40 -1.82
N SER A 54 6.09 16.59 -3.07
CA SER A 54 6.99 16.61 -4.23
C SER A 54 6.47 17.58 -5.30
N PRO A 55 7.30 17.95 -6.29
CA PRO A 55 6.85 18.71 -7.46
C PRO A 55 5.71 18.03 -8.23
N SER A 56 5.64 16.70 -8.20
CA SER A 56 4.57 15.88 -8.81
C SER A 56 3.32 15.77 -7.92
N GLY A 57 3.27 16.49 -6.80
CA GLY A 57 2.24 16.40 -5.76
C GLY A 57 2.60 15.40 -4.64
N PRO A 58 1.71 15.16 -3.67
CA PRO A 58 1.99 14.28 -2.54
C PRO A 58 2.26 12.82 -2.95
N GLN A 59 3.38 12.27 -2.49
CA GLN A 59 3.80 10.89 -2.74
C GLN A 59 3.58 10.04 -1.49
N ASN A 60 2.98 8.87 -1.64
CA ASN A 60 2.75 7.94 -0.54
C ASN A 60 3.87 6.90 -0.49
N ALA A 61 4.31 6.54 0.71
CA ALA A 61 5.23 5.43 0.93
C ALA A 61 4.91 4.69 2.22
N PHE A 62 5.48 3.50 2.36
CA PHE A 62 5.50 2.75 3.62
C PHE A 62 6.93 2.70 4.14
N LEU A 63 7.13 2.96 5.44
CA LEU A 63 8.43 2.96 6.08
C LEU A 63 8.40 2.13 7.37
N GLY A 64 9.41 1.30 7.60
CA GLY A 64 9.58 0.60 8.87
C GLY A 64 10.66 -0.48 8.83
N GLY A 65 10.86 -1.14 9.97
CA GLY A 65 11.96 -2.10 10.16
C GLY A 65 13.24 -1.42 10.64
N LYS A 66 14.33 -2.20 10.69
CA LYS A 66 15.63 -1.78 11.26
C LYS A 66 16.77 -2.36 10.44
N GLY A 67 17.91 -1.67 10.39
CA GLY A 67 19.09 -2.09 9.62
C GLY A 67 19.27 -1.29 8.32
N PRO A 68 20.02 -1.82 7.33
CA PRO A 68 20.27 -1.14 6.07
C PRO A 68 18.97 -0.76 5.34
N LEU A 69 19.00 0.37 4.63
CA LEU A 69 17.81 0.86 3.91
C LEU A 69 17.66 0.14 2.57
N LEU A 70 16.51 -0.51 2.38
CA LEU A 70 16.07 -1.01 1.09
C LEU A 70 14.90 -0.16 0.58
N VAL A 71 15.04 0.36 -0.63
CA VAL A 71 13.97 1.06 -1.34
C VAL A 71 13.38 0.11 -2.37
N LEU A 72 12.10 -0.24 -2.19
CA LEU A 72 11.42 -1.25 -2.99
C LEU A 72 10.48 -0.59 -4.01
N ILE A 73 10.88 -0.59 -5.28
CA ILE A 73 10.23 0.14 -6.37
C ILE A 73 9.36 -0.82 -7.18
N HIS A 74 8.06 -0.59 -7.21
CA HIS A 74 7.13 -1.42 -7.99
C HIS A 74 7.21 -1.12 -9.50
N GLY A 75 6.65 -2.01 -10.31
CA GLY A 75 6.60 -1.87 -11.77
C GLY A 75 5.40 -1.04 -12.28
N ALA A 76 5.25 -0.94 -13.60
CA ALA A 76 4.18 -0.17 -14.24
C ALA A 76 2.77 -0.71 -13.90
N GLY A 77 1.84 0.20 -13.62
CA GLY A 77 0.44 -0.14 -13.29
C GLY A 77 0.24 -0.75 -11.90
N ASP A 78 1.30 -0.81 -11.10
CA ASP A 78 1.33 -1.45 -9.80
C ASP A 78 1.34 -0.42 -8.65
N HIS A 79 1.61 -0.88 -7.41
CA HIS A 79 1.70 -0.04 -6.23
C HIS A 79 2.57 -0.68 -5.14
N ALA A 80 2.82 0.05 -4.05
CA ALA A 80 3.66 -0.39 -2.92
C ALA A 80 3.31 -1.77 -2.35
N GLY A 81 2.05 -2.19 -2.48
CA GLY A 81 1.55 -3.44 -1.92
C GLY A 81 2.12 -4.70 -2.56
N THR A 82 2.71 -4.62 -3.76
CA THR A 82 3.31 -5.79 -4.42
C THR A 82 4.42 -6.44 -3.61
N TRP A 83 5.10 -5.65 -2.79
CA TRP A 83 6.15 -6.14 -1.89
C TRP A 83 5.61 -6.88 -0.66
N ALA A 84 4.29 -6.93 -0.43
CA ALA A 84 3.70 -7.51 0.78
C ALA A 84 4.06 -8.97 1.04
N LYS A 85 4.31 -9.76 -0.01
CA LYS A 85 4.70 -11.17 0.13
C LYS A 85 6.14 -11.36 0.61
N VAL A 86 7.06 -10.47 0.21
CA VAL A 86 8.49 -10.58 0.53
C VAL A 86 8.92 -9.68 1.69
N ALA A 87 8.14 -8.64 1.99
CA ALA A 87 8.40 -7.71 3.09
C ALA A 87 8.65 -8.40 4.45
N PRO A 88 7.93 -9.47 4.86
CA PRO A 88 8.20 -10.14 6.14
C PRO A 88 9.61 -10.71 6.25
N ALA A 89 10.16 -11.23 5.14
CA ALA A 89 11.52 -11.78 5.14
C ALA A 89 12.57 -10.67 5.18
N LEU A 90 12.36 -9.59 4.42
CA LEU A 90 13.30 -8.48 4.36
C LEU A 90 13.33 -7.66 5.66
N LEU A 91 12.17 -7.48 6.32
CA LEU A 91 12.03 -6.74 7.58
C LEU A 91 12.79 -7.34 8.76
N LYS A 92 13.28 -8.58 8.66
CA LYS A 92 14.10 -9.20 9.70
C LYS A 92 15.36 -8.36 9.99
N ASP A 93 16.00 -7.88 8.92
CA ASP A 93 17.33 -7.28 8.97
C ASP A 93 17.44 -5.94 8.22
N HIS A 94 16.35 -5.46 7.60
CA HIS A 94 16.34 -4.22 6.83
C HIS A 94 15.27 -3.22 7.29
N THR A 95 15.57 -1.94 7.11
CA THR A 95 14.55 -0.90 7.03
C THR A 95 14.03 -0.88 5.60
N LEU A 96 12.72 -1.00 5.42
CA LEU A 96 12.08 -0.91 4.11
C LEU A 96 11.46 0.46 3.91
N LEU A 97 11.72 1.06 2.76
CA LEU A 97 10.98 2.19 2.20
C LEU A 97 10.30 1.72 0.92
N ILE A 98 8.97 1.74 0.89
CA ILE A 98 8.17 1.18 -0.20
C ILE A 98 7.26 2.29 -0.74
N PRO A 99 7.73 3.11 -1.69
CA PRO A 99 6.92 4.15 -2.30
C PRO A 99 5.87 3.59 -3.26
N ASP A 100 4.76 4.31 -3.37
CA ASP A 100 3.99 4.37 -4.61
C ASP A 100 4.70 5.39 -5.53
N LEU A 101 5.11 4.97 -6.73
CA LEU A 101 5.65 5.88 -7.74
C LEU A 101 4.62 6.94 -8.13
N ALA A 102 5.08 8.09 -8.63
CA ALA A 102 4.19 9.16 -9.05
C ALA A 102 3.15 8.64 -10.05
N GLY A 103 1.89 9.05 -9.85
CA GLY A 103 0.74 8.61 -10.64
C GLY A 103 0.28 7.18 -10.41
N HIS A 104 0.86 6.47 -9.44
CA HIS A 104 0.50 5.11 -9.08
C HIS A 104 -0.01 5.03 -7.64
N GLY A 105 -0.76 3.97 -7.35
CA GLY A 105 -1.24 3.69 -5.99
C GLY A 105 -2.03 4.86 -5.38
N GLN A 106 -1.47 5.45 -4.31
CA GLN A 106 -2.05 6.62 -3.65
C GLN A 106 -1.25 7.92 -3.89
N SER A 107 -0.19 7.87 -4.69
CA SER A 107 0.65 9.02 -5.05
C SER A 107 0.01 9.88 -6.13
N ALA A 108 0.24 11.18 -6.04
CA ALA A 108 -0.06 12.13 -7.10
C ALA A 108 0.91 11.97 -8.30
N PRO A 109 0.55 12.43 -9.51
CA PRO A 109 -0.75 13.02 -9.87
C PRO A 109 -1.84 11.95 -10.04
N ALA A 110 -3.07 12.22 -9.60
CA ALA A 110 -4.16 11.25 -9.71
C ALA A 110 -4.71 11.07 -11.14
N ALA A 111 -4.39 11.99 -12.05
CA ALA A 111 -4.83 11.99 -13.44
C ALA A 111 -3.87 12.82 -14.30
N GLY A 112 -3.96 12.64 -15.62
CA GLY A 112 -3.12 13.33 -16.60
C GLY A 112 -1.91 12.49 -17.03
N PRO A 113 -1.04 13.06 -17.88
CA PRO A 113 0.17 12.38 -18.34
C PRO A 113 1.11 12.06 -17.18
N ILE A 114 1.66 10.85 -17.19
CA ILE A 114 2.70 10.41 -16.26
C ILE A 114 3.90 10.05 -17.12
N ASP A 115 4.76 11.03 -17.38
CA ASP A 115 6.03 10.79 -18.05
C ASP A 115 7.13 10.42 -17.05
N THR A 116 8.28 10.01 -17.58
CA THR A 116 9.43 9.60 -16.77
C THR A 116 9.92 10.71 -15.84
N ALA A 117 9.84 11.98 -16.24
CA ALA A 117 10.30 13.10 -15.43
C ALA A 117 9.42 13.27 -14.18
N VAL A 118 8.10 13.13 -14.32
CA VAL A 118 7.15 13.14 -13.20
C VAL A 118 7.44 12.02 -12.20
N ILE A 119 7.74 10.81 -12.71
CA ILE A 119 8.08 9.64 -11.87
C ILE A 119 9.39 9.87 -11.12
N VAL A 120 10.44 10.31 -11.83
CA VAL A 120 11.76 10.56 -11.24
C VAL A 120 11.69 11.65 -10.19
N ALA A 121 11.06 12.80 -10.48
CA ALA A 121 10.91 13.89 -9.52
C ALA A 121 10.16 13.47 -8.24
N GLY A 122 9.13 12.63 -8.39
CA GLY A 122 8.42 12.06 -7.25
C GLY A 122 9.32 11.14 -6.41
N LEU A 123 10.08 10.26 -7.06
CA LEU A 123 10.99 9.33 -6.40
C LEU A 123 12.15 10.06 -5.71
N GLU A 124 12.76 11.05 -6.36
CA GLU A 124 13.83 11.89 -5.81
C GLU A 124 13.36 12.55 -4.50
N ALA A 125 12.18 13.18 -4.51
CA ALA A 125 11.62 13.79 -3.30
C ALA A 125 11.45 12.78 -2.16
N VAL A 126 10.97 11.56 -2.47
CA VAL A 126 10.86 10.48 -1.48
C VAL A 126 12.24 10.09 -0.94
N LEU A 127 13.23 9.89 -1.82
CA LEU A 127 14.58 9.48 -1.42
C LEU A 127 15.26 10.54 -0.55
N GLU A 128 15.20 11.82 -0.94
CA GLU A 128 15.79 12.93 -0.19
C GLU A 128 15.20 13.04 1.22
N ASN A 129 13.87 12.97 1.34
CA ASN A 129 13.19 13.12 2.63
C ASN A 129 13.34 11.89 3.53
N ALA A 130 13.24 10.67 2.98
CA ALA A 130 13.18 9.45 3.77
C ALA A 130 14.54 8.79 3.99
N CYS A 131 15.53 8.98 3.10
CA CYS A 131 16.86 8.41 3.29
C CYS A 131 17.72 9.23 4.23
N GLN A 132 17.53 10.56 4.31
CA GLN A 132 18.22 11.46 5.26
C GLN A 132 19.75 11.25 5.28
N GLY A 133 20.37 11.10 4.10
CA GLY A 133 21.82 10.87 3.96
C GLY A 133 22.30 9.44 4.21
N ARG A 134 21.42 8.49 4.55
CA ARG A 134 21.77 7.07 4.63
C ARG A 134 22.03 6.48 3.24
N LYS A 135 23.00 5.57 3.16
CA LYS A 135 23.14 4.69 1.98
C LYS A 135 21.88 3.83 1.83
N ALA A 136 21.34 3.79 0.61
CA ALA A 136 20.19 2.99 0.24
C ALA A 136 20.56 1.98 -0.86
N THR A 137 19.92 0.81 -0.82
CA THR A 137 19.92 -0.13 -1.95
C THR A 137 18.55 -0.09 -2.60
N LEU A 138 18.51 0.12 -3.91
CA LEU A 138 17.27 0.12 -4.69
C LEU A 138 17.02 -1.28 -5.25
N VAL A 139 15.78 -1.75 -5.13
CA VAL A 139 15.31 -3.01 -5.71
C VAL A 139 14.07 -2.71 -6.54
N GLY A 140 14.12 -3.01 -7.83
CA GLY A 140 12.99 -2.85 -8.76
C GLY A 140 12.36 -4.20 -9.12
N ASN A 141 11.11 -4.14 -9.58
CA ASN A 141 10.42 -5.24 -10.29
C ASN A 141 10.52 -5.01 -11.80
#